data_AF-A0A5M9M6Z3-F1
#
_entry.id   AF-A0A5M9M6Z3-F1
#
_cell.length_a   1.000
_cell.length_b   1.000
_cell.length_c   1.000
_cell.angle_alpha   90.00
_cell.angle_beta   90.00
_cell.angle_gamma   90.00
#
_symmetry.space_group_name_H-M   'P 1'
#
loop_
_entity.id
_entity.type
_entity.pdbx_description
1 polymer ?
#
loop_
_entity_poly.entity_id
_entity_poly.type
_entity_poly.pdbx_seq_one_letter_code
_entity_poly.pdbx_strand_id
1 'polypeptide(L)'
;MRGRQKPLPVQGIHRDAEFKAVEKDGEILFCEVSDDFPSDADSPGATIADTFQETAFAHPSRLTSSEQDLLRQALLGRILHMGFRSGVFHVEARVRYSVMKYVEENGTLDLHYNMTRDEKQGPKPSAKQIQFMCRHILS
;
A
#
# COMPACT_ATOMS: atom_id res chain seq x y z
N MET A 1 -10.65 34.90 6.39
CA MET A 1 -9.58 34.07 7.00
C MET A 1 -9.73 32.64 6.50
N ARG A 2 -8.90 32.20 5.55
CA ARG A 2 -8.90 30.80 5.07
C ARG A 2 -8.04 29.98 6.02
N GLY A 3 -8.62 28.98 6.68
CA GLY A 3 -7.89 28.07 7.55
C GLY A 3 -6.75 27.42 6.79
N ARG A 4 -5.52 27.59 7.28
CA ARG A 4 -4.37 26.81 6.80
C ARG A 4 -4.64 25.36 7.18
N GLN A 5 -4.97 24.53 6.20
CA GLN A 5 -4.92 23.09 6.36
C GLN A 5 -3.46 22.75 6.67
N LYS A 6 -3.18 22.29 7.89
CA LYS A 6 -1.83 21.84 8.26
C LYS A 6 -1.43 20.70 7.31
N PRO A 7 -0.24 20.74 6.70
CA PRO A 7 0.24 19.60 5.94
C PRO A 7 0.26 18.38 6.87
N LEU A 8 -0.36 17.29 6.44
CA LEU A 8 -0.21 16.01 7.12
C LEU A 8 1.27 15.64 7.08
N PRO A 9 1.89 15.23 8.19
CA PRO A 9 3.30 14.86 8.18
C PRO A 9 3.49 13.67 7.25
N VAL A 10 4.20 13.90 6.14
CA VAL A 10 4.65 12.87 5.21
C VAL A 10 5.92 12.25 5.80
N GLN A 11 5.73 11.43 6.83
CA GLN A 11 6.49 10.20 7.12
C GLN A 11 6.05 9.64 8.48
N GLY A 12 5.97 8.31 8.51
CA GLY A 12 5.89 7.54 9.75
C GLY A 12 4.92 6.39 9.66
N ILE A 13 3.86 6.49 8.86
CA ILE A 13 2.69 5.64 9.10
C ILE A 13 1.99 5.09 7.84
N HIS A 14 2.49 5.37 6.64
CA HIS A 14 1.86 4.93 5.39
C HIS A 14 2.84 4.12 4.55
N ARG A 15 2.41 2.98 4.00
CA ARG A 15 3.23 2.07 3.18
C ARG A 15 2.54 1.80 1.88
N ASP A 16 3.25 1.97 0.78
CA ASP A 16 2.72 1.57 -0.52
C ASP A 16 3.01 0.10 -0.75
N ALA A 17 2.00 -0.56 -1.26
CA ALA A 17 1.97 -1.97 -1.51
C ALA A 17 1.35 -2.20 -2.88
N GLU A 18 2.00 -3.06 -3.63
CA GLU A 18 1.51 -3.51 -4.92
C GLU A 18 0.73 -4.79 -4.75
N PHE A 19 -0.52 -4.77 -5.22
CA PHE A 19 -1.42 -5.92 -5.15
C PHE A 19 -1.71 -6.44 -6.56
N LYS A 20 -1.26 -7.65 -6.85
CA LYS A 20 -1.58 -8.35 -8.09
C LYS A 20 -2.52 -9.50 -7.80
N ALA A 21 -3.69 -9.52 -8.43
CA ALA A 21 -4.66 -10.58 -8.27
C ALA A 21 -5.16 -11.14 -9.59
N VAL A 22 -5.38 -12.45 -9.61
CA VAL A 22 -6.15 -13.13 -10.64
C VAL A 22 -7.47 -13.55 -10.01
N GLU A 23 -8.57 -13.06 -10.56
CA GLU A 23 -9.91 -13.39 -10.08
C GLU A 23 -10.73 -14.06 -11.16
N LYS A 24 -11.63 -14.94 -10.70
CA LYS A 24 -12.64 -15.59 -11.52
C LYS A 24 -13.92 -15.74 -10.71
N ASP A 25 -15.04 -15.34 -11.32
CA ASP A 25 -16.39 -15.45 -10.74
C ASP A 25 -16.54 -14.80 -9.34
N GLY A 26 -15.75 -13.77 -9.07
CA GLY A 26 -15.72 -13.00 -7.83
C GLY A 26 -14.81 -13.58 -6.74
N GLU A 27 -14.03 -14.61 -7.06
CA GLU A 27 -13.08 -15.24 -6.16
C GLU A 27 -11.63 -15.01 -6.60
N ILE A 28 -10.74 -14.78 -5.64
CA ILE A 28 -9.30 -14.67 -5.89
C ILE A 28 -8.70 -16.08 -6.05
N LEU A 29 -8.21 -16.38 -7.26
CA LEU A 29 -7.45 -17.59 -7.56
C LEU A 29 -5.98 -17.46 -7.16
N PHE A 30 -5.41 -16.28 -7.39
CA PHE A 30 -4.02 -15.98 -7.07
C PHE A 30 -3.90 -14.53 -6.60
N CYS A 31 -3.04 -14.28 -5.62
CA CYS A 31 -2.78 -12.95 -5.08
C CYS A 31 -1.32 -12.86 -4.65
N GLU A 32 -0.71 -11.73 -4.98
CA GLU A 32 0.64 -11.38 -4.62
C GLU A 32 0.65 -9.96 -4.05
N VAL A 33 1.38 -9.77 -2.94
CA VAL A 33 1.65 -8.44 -2.38
C VAL A 33 3.15 -8.21 -2.41
N SER A 34 3.56 -7.05 -2.93
CA SER A 34 4.95 -6.60 -3.00
C SER A 34 5.09 -5.22 -2.36
N ASP A 35 6.26 -4.94 -1.80
CA ASP A 35 6.53 -3.66 -1.15
C ASP A 35 7.05 -2.67 -2.19
N ASP A 36 6.44 -1.48 -2.25
CA ASP A 36 6.92 -0.36 -3.08
C ASP A 36 7.77 0.60 -2.22
N PHE A 37 8.98 0.86 -2.69
CA PHE A 37 9.94 1.67 -1.96
C PHE A 37 9.52 3.14 -1.99
N PRO A 38 9.75 3.90 -0.90
CA PRO A 38 9.33 5.30 -0.82
C PRO A 38 9.87 6.12 -2.00
N SER A 39 8.99 6.92 -2.60
CA SER A 39 9.36 7.88 -3.64
C SER A 39 9.94 9.17 -3.03
N ASP A 40 10.53 10.03 -3.87
CA ASP A 40 11.03 11.34 -3.43
C ASP A 40 9.93 12.20 -2.79
N ALA A 41 8.70 12.12 -3.33
CA ALA A 41 7.54 12.82 -2.81
C ALA A 41 7.01 12.26 -1.47
N ASP A 42 7.48 11.09 -1.03
CA ASP A 42 7.21 10.55 0.31
C ASP A 42 8.19 11.05 1.38
N SER A 43 9.14 11.91 1.03
CA SER A 43 10.04 12.58 1.98
C SER A 43 9.30 13.66 2.79
N PRO A 44 9.60 13.85 4.10
CA PRO A 44 9.03 14.94 4.88
C PRO A 44 9.51 16.32 4.38
N GLY A 45 10.63 16.34 3.67
CA GLY A 45 11.20 17.53 3.04
C GLY A 45 10.80 17.70 1.57
N ALA A 46 9.88 16.89 1.06
CA ALA A 46 9.47 16.94 -0.35
C ALA A 46 8.97 18.34 -0.75
N THR A 47 9.37 18.72 -1.95
CA THR A 47 9.07 19.96 -2.65
C THR A 47 8.17 19.67 -3.85
N ILE A 48 7.72 20.72 -4.55
CA ILE A 48 6.92 20.56 -5.78
C ILE A 48 7.70 19.92 -6.95
N ALA A 49 9.04 19.87 -6.85
CA ALA A 49 9.87 19.22 -7.86
C ALA A 49 9.96 17.71 -7.67
N ASP A 50 9.63 17.21 -6.48
CA ASP A 50 9.71 15.79 -6.15
C ASP A 50 8.49 15.04 -6.69
N THR A 51 8.72 13.80 -7.14
CA THR A 51 7.70 13.02 -7.87
C THR A 51 7.32 11.75 -7.10
N PHE A 52 6.14 11.22 -7.42
CA PHE A 52 5.67 9.90 -6.96
C PHE A 52 6.10 8.79 -7.93
N GLN A 53 7.22 8.97 -8.63
CA GLN A 53 7.69 7.95 -9.55
C GLN A 53 8.19 6.74 -8.76
N GLU A 54 7.75 5.55 -9.18
CA GLU A 54 8.20 4.28 -8.62
C GLU A 54 9.74 4.19 -8.65
N THR A 55 10.31 3.63 -7.58
CA THR A 55 11.76 3.52 -7.43
C THR A 55 12.20 2.07 -7.60
N ALA A 56 11.82 1.21 -6.67
CA ALA A 56 12.12 -0.21 -6.66
C ALA A 56 11.04 -0.99 -5.92
N PHE A 57 10.93 -2.28 -6.23
CA PHE A 57 10.00 -3.19 -5.58
C PHE A 57 10.75 -4.32 -4.87
N ALA A 58 10.28 -4.70 -3.68
CA ALA A 58 10.70 -5.94 -3.02
C ALA A 58 9.58 -6.98 -3.05
N HIS A 59 9.97 -8.20 -3.43
CA HIS A 59 9.10 -9.37 -3.43
C HIS A 59 9.78 -10.55 -2.72
N PRO A 60 9.07 -11.29 -1.83
CA PRO A 60 7.70 -11.03 -1.36
C PRO A 60 7.63 -9.87 -0.37
N SER A 61 6.43 -9.28 -0.21
CA SER A 61 6.20 -8.24 0.80
C SER A 61 6.54 -8.72 2.21
N ARG A 62 7.20 -7.85 2.97
CA ARG A 62 7.50 -8.02 4.39
C ARG A 62 6.37 -7.52 5.31
N LEU A 63 5.27 -7.01 4.76
CA LEU A 63 4.08 -6.69 5.54
C LEU A 63 3.62 -7.91 6.36
N THR A 64 3.04 -7.66 7.53
CA THR A 64 2.50 -8.75 8.34
C THR A 64 1.36 -9.45 7.61
N SER A 65 1.13 -10.73 7.89
CA SER A 65 0.01 -11.47 7.30
C SER A 65 -1.33 -10.76 7.50
N SER A 66 -1.53 -10.13 8.67
CA SER A 66 -2.73 -9.32 8.95
C SER A 66 -2.88 -8.10 8.04
N GLU A 67 -1.79 -7.44 7.65
CA GLU A 67 -1.83 -6.29 6.75
C GLU A 67 -1.97 -6.72 5.28
N GLN A 68 -1.40 -7.86 4.90
CA GLN A 68 -1.64 -8.48 3.60
C GLN A 68 -3.09 -8.94 3.44
N ASP A 69 -3.68 -9.56 4.47
CA ASP A 69 -5.09 -9.95 4.49
C ASP A 69 -6.03 -8.73 4.42
N LEU A 70 -5.67 -7.66 5.13
CA LEU A 70 -6.39 -6.38 5.06
C LEU A 70 -6.39 -5.82 3.65
N LEU A 71 -5.23 -5.81 2.96
CA LEU A 71 -5.14 -5.40 1.56
C LEU A 71 -6.02 -6.28 0.68
N ARG A 72 -5.88 -7.61 0.81
CA ARG A 72 -6.66 -8.58 0.02
C ARG A 72 -8.16 -8.35 0.15
N GLN A 73 -8.67 -8.23 1.38
CA GLN A 73 -10.10 -8.03 1.63
C GLN A 73 -10.59 -6.66 1.12
N ALA A 74 -9.83 -5.60 1.39
CA ALA A 74 -10.20 -4.25 1.00
C ALA A 74 -10.19 -4.05 -0.52
N LEU A 75 -9.20 -4.62 -1.22
CA LEU A 75 -9.05 -4.46 -2.66
C LEU A 75 -10.00 -5.36 -3.43
N LEU A 76 -10.21 -6.62 -3.00
CA LEU A 76 -11.27 -7.47 -3.54
C LEU A 76 -12.65 -6.81 -3.43
N GLY A 77 -12.97 -6.27 -2.25
CA GLY A 77 -14.24 -5.56 -2.04
C GLY A 77 -14.44 -4.40 -3.02
N ARG A 78 -13.35 -3.68 -3.38
CA ARG A 78 -13.39 -2.61 -4.38
C ARG A 78 -13.53 -3.13 -5.80
N ILE A 79 -12.81 -4.19 -6.17
CA ILE A 79 -12.91 -4.85 -7.48
C ILE A 79 -14.35 -5.29 -7.73
N LEU A 80 -14.95 -5.98 -6.75
CA LEU A 80 -16.34 -6.44 -6.82
C LEU A 80 -17.33 -5.27 -6.87
N HIS A 81 -17.07 -4.19 -6.11
CA HIS A 81 -17.91 -3.00 -6.10
C HIS A 81 -17.92 -2.26 -7.45
N MET A 82 -16.81 -2.30 -8.20
CA MET A 82 -16.73 -1.76 -9.56
C MET A 82 -17.42 -2.65 -10.62
N GLY A 83 -17.95 -3.82 -10.23
CA GLY A 83 -18.68 -4.73 -11.11
C GLY A 83 -17.81 -5.79 -11.79
N PHE A 84 -16.49 -5.78 -11.55
CA PHE A 84 -15.63 -6.85 -12.03
C PHE A 84 -15.87 -8.14 -11.25
N ARG A 85 -15.84 -9.27 -11.96
CA ARG A 85 -15.92 -10.61 -11.38
C ARG A 85 -14.78 -11.51 -11.86
N SER A 86 -14.19 -11.19 -13.00
CA SER A 86 -13.11 -11.98 -13.60
C SER A 86 -12.09 -11.05 -14.25
N GLY A 87 -10.80 -11.39 -14.12
CA GLY A 87 -9.71 -10.63 -14.72
C GLY A 87 -8.38 -10.78 -13.99
N VAL A 88 -7.36 -10.10 -14.53
CA VAL A 88 -6.08 -9.86 -13.84
C VAL A 88 -6.04 -8.39 -13.43
N PHE A 89 -5.75 -8.15 -12.16
CA PHE A 89 -5.77 -6.83 -11.55
C PHE A 89 -4.39 -6.51 -11.01
N HIS A 90 -3.92 -5.31 -11.30
CA HIS A 90 -2.79 -4.68 -10.64
C HIS A 90 -3.35 -3.46 -9.92
N VAL A 91 -3.13 -3.38 -8.61
CA VAL A 91 -3.70 -2.34 -7.76
C VAL A 91 -2.63 -1.85 -6.82
N GLU A 92 -2.26 -0.57 -6.95
CA GLU A 92 -1.41 0.10 -5.97
C GLU A 92 -2.27 0.57 -4.81
N ALA A 93 -1.82 0.29 -3.59
CA ALA A 93 -2.53 0.67 -2.38
C ALA A 93 -1.60 1.10 -1.26
N ARG A 94 -2.05 2.08 -0.49
CA ARG A 94 -1.37 2.61 0.69
C ARG A 94 -1.95 1.98 1.96
N VAL A 95 -1.19 1.17 2.69
CA VAL A 95 -1.47 0.76 4.07
C VAL A 95 -1.14 1.90 5.01
N ARG A 96 -2.18 2.51 5.56
CA ARG A 96 -2.07 3.53 6.61
C ARG A 96 -2.07 2.89 7.98
N TYR A 97 -1.34 3.48 8.92
CA TYR A 97 -1.20 2.93 10.26
C TYR A 97 -0.63 1.53 10.24
N SER A 98 0.41 1.33 9.40
CA SER A 98 1.12 0.05 9.34
C SER A 98 1.96 -0.21 10.59
N VAL A 99 2.04 -1.47 11.03
CA VAL A 99 2.95 -1.92 12.10
C VAL A 99 4.39 -2.04 11.61
N MET A 100 4.60 -1.90 10.30
CA MET A 100 5.91 -1.96 9.66
C MET A 100 6.44 -0.57 9.33
N LYS A 101 7.75 -0.41 9.22
CA LYS A 101 8.43 0.80 8.77
C LYS A 101 9.69 0.48 7.97
N TYR A 102 9.97 1.31 6.97
CA TYR A 102 11.27 1.28 6.31
C TYR A 102 12.34 1.80 7.27
N VAL A 103 13.45 1.08 7.35
CA VAL A 103 14.62 1.42 8.14
C VAL A 103 15.83 1.30 7.23
N GLU A 104 16.68 2.32 7.25
CA GLU A 104 17.98 2.26 6.61
C GLU A 104 18.99 1.70 7.60
N GLU A 105 19.52 0.51 7.33
CA GLU A 105 20.56 -0.15 8.11
C GLU A 105 21.72 -0.53 7.19
N ASN A 106 22.94 -0.06 7.51
CA ASN A 106 24.15 -0.35 6.74
C ASN A 106 24.04 -0.01 5.23
N GLY A 107 23.33 1.07 4.88
CA GLY A 107 23.11 1.49 3.49
C GLY A 107 22.10 0.63 2.72
N THR A 108 21.35 -0.23 3.41
CA THR A 108 20.24 -1.00 2.84
C THR A 108 18.94 -0.52 3.46
N LEU A 109 17.95 -0.21 2.62
CA LEU A 109 16.60 0.13 3.07
C LEU A 109 15.76 -1.15 3.07
N ASP A 110 15.21 -1.52 4.23
CA ASP A 110 14.37 -2.71 4.38
C ASP A 110 13.21 -2.44 5.34
N LEU A 111 12.21 -3.33 5.33
CA LEU A 111 10.97 -3.18 6.09
C LEU A 111 11.02 -3.96 7.42
N HIS A 112 10.94 -3.24 8.54
CA HIS A 112 11.04 -3.77 9.89
C HIS A 112 9.80 -3.47 10.73
N TYR A 113 9.59 -4.22 11.80
CA TYR A 113 8.56 -3.90 12.78
C TYR A 113 8.82 -2.52 13.40
N ASN A 114 7.75 -1.74 13.53
CA ASN A 114 7.78 -0.45 14.17
C ASN A 114 7.65 -0.61 15.70
N MET A 115 8.76 -0.90 16.36
CA MET A 115 8.81 -1.13 17.82
C MET A 115 8.35 0.06 18.67
N THR A 116 8.29 1.28 18.11
CA THR A 116 7.83 2.47 18.83
C THR A 116 6.32 2.65 18.78
N ARG A 117 5.59 1.78 18.06
CA ARG A 117 4.14 1.81 17.99
C ARG A 117 3.54 1.12 19.22
N ASP A 118 2.69 1.85 19.95
CA ASP A 118 1.79 1.24 20.92
C ASP A 118 0.56 0.67 20.19
N GLU A 119 0.52 -0.65 20.05
CA GLU A 119 -0.59 -1.37 19.40
C GLU A 119 -1.93 -1.19 20.12
N LYS A 120 -1.92 -0.87 21.42
CA LYS A 120 -3.13 -0.73 22.23
C LYS A 120 -3.76 0.67 22.15
N GLN A 121 -2.96 1.69 21.83
CA GLN A 121 -3.39 3.09 21.83
C GLN A 121 -3.39 3.72 20.43
N GLY A 122 -2.69 3.13 19.46
CA GLY A 122 -2.63 3.66 18.09
C GLY A 122 -3.86 3.33 17.23
N PRO A 123 -4.14 4.13 16.19
CA PRO A 123 -5.13 3.78 15.16
C PRO A 123 -4.75 2.46 14.48
N LYS A 124 -5.74 1.63 14.11
CA LYS A 124 -5.51 0.34 13.45
C LYS A 124 -5.07 0.51 11.99
N PRO A 125 -4.32 -0.46 11.42
CA PRO A 125 -3.99 -0.45 10.00
C PRO A 125 -5.24 -0.36 9.11
N SER A 126 -5.15 0.37 8.00
CA SER A 126 -6.23 0.53 7.01
C SER A 126 -5.66 0.68 5.60
N ALA A 127 -6.32 0.13 4.58
CA ALA A 127 -5.85 0.21 3.20
C ALA A 127 -6.58 1.30 2.39
N LYS A 128 -5.84 2.06 1.58
CA LYS A 128 -6.38 3.00 0.59
C LYS A 128 -5.84 2.70 -0.79
N GLN A 129 -6.72 2.42 -1.74
CA GLN A 129 -6.35 2.31 -3.16
C GLN A 129 -5.77 3.64 -3.67
N ILE A 130 -4.68 3.57 -4.43
CA ILE A 130 -4.01 4.69 -5.10
C ILE A 130 -4.31 4.61 -6.59
N GLN A 131 -3.95 3.49 -7.23
CA GLN A 131 -4.09 3.25 -8.66
C GLN A 131 -4.73 1.88 -8.90
N PHE A 132 -5.44 1.76 -10.02
CA PHE A 132 -6.14 0.53 -10.38
C PHE A 132 -6.00 0.28 -11.88
N MET A 133 -5.45 -0.89 -12.22
CA MET A 133 -5.35 -1.37 -13.58
C MET A 133 -6.00 -2.75 -13.67
N CYS A 134 -6.88 -2.91 -14.66
CA CYS A 134 -7.53 -4.18 -14.94
C CYS A 134 -7.20 -4.61 -16.36
N ARG A 135 -6.77 -5.87 -16.50
CA ARG A 135 -6.83 -6.59 -17.76
C ARG A 135 -8.00 -7.57 -17.68
N HIS A 136 -9.11 -7.18 -18.26
CA HIS A 136 -10.31 -8.01 -18.26
C HIS A 136 -10.08 -9.24 -19.15
N ILE A 137 -10.38 -10.42 -18.59
CA ILE A 137 -10.40 -11.67 -19.34
C ILE A 137 -11.86 -11.92 -19.68
N LEU A 138 -12.23 -11.70 -20.95
CA LEU A 138 -13.54 -12.11 -21.45
C LEU A 138 -13.57 -13.64 -21.49
N SER A 139 -14.52 -14.24 -20.78
CA SER A 139 -14.89 -15.65 -20.90
C SER A 139 -15.89 -15.84 -22.03
#